data_AF-A0A914G9D1-F1
#
_entry.id   AF-A0A914G9D1-F1
#
_cell.length_a   1.000
_cell.length_b   1.000
_cell.length_c   1.000
_cell.angle_alpha   90.00
_cell.angle_beta   90.00
_cell.angle_gamma   90.00
#
_symmetry.space_group_name_H-M   'P 1'
#
loop_
_entity.id
_entity.type
_entity.pdbx_description
1 polymer ?
#
loop_
_entity_poly.entity_id
_entity_poly.type
_entity_poly.pdbx_seq_one_letter_code
_entity_poly.pdbx_strand_id
1 'polypeptide(L)'
;DEYQAYVDKEGFVSNQQARVRMFCLAFVSGSPVLEIGLNDRRRQGKEIVRRKDILPMYTERWIRFENLDFHCTVDKKSFEEEQVVRLSPPDGTFIEICRFRVRPPKNREKPLIVKSLMKIAGSKIEIRIDAMVAAHQQRAKGTNESIRTIPCEDIVIRFPIPEAWIYIFREERHWGVGSVHSKTRRPGKVKNLKDKILGAVQQTESTLIEVAIGEAKYEHVFRAL
;
A
#
# COMPACT_ATOMS: atom_id res chain seq x y z
N ASP A 1 1.39 -1.76 -9.89
CA ASP A 1 0.56 -0.54 -9.75
C ASP A 1 1.13 0.37 -8.68
N GLU A 2 0.68 1.62 -8.67
CA GLU A 2 1.18 2.65 -7.75
C GLU A 2 0.05 3.58 -7.31
N TYR A 3 0.00 3.87 -6.01
CA TYR A 3 -0.88 4.87 -5.41
C TYR A 3 -0.04 5.86 -4.61
N GLN A 4 -0.28 7.14 -4.82
CA GLN A 4 0.34 8.23 -4.08
C GLN A 4 -0.74 9.19 -3.60
N ALA A 5 -0.62 9.67 -2.36
CA ALA A 5 -1.53 10.67 -1.82
C ALA A 5 -0.83 11.60 -0.84
N TYR A 6 -1.25 12.87 -0.86
CA TYR A 6 -0.92 13.86 0.13
C TYR A 6 -2.06 13.95 1.14
N VAL A 7 -1.70 13.82 2.41
CA VAL A 7 -2.64 13.82 3.53
C VAL A 7 -2.21 14.90 4.52
N ASP A 8 -3.15 15.76 4.92
CA ASP A 8 -2.89 16.79 5.94
C ASP A 8 -2.93 16.22 7.37
N LYS A 9 -2.72 17.10 8.36
CA LYS A 9 -2.67 16.70 9.78
C LYS A 9 -4.03 16.26 10.33
N GLU A 10 -5.13 16.74 9.76
CA GLU A 10 -6.50 16.33 10.08
C GLU A 10 -6.90 15.00 9.41
N GLY A 11 -6.11 14.55 8.44
CA GLY A 11 -6.35 13.32 7.70
C GLY A 11 -7.18 13.51 6.44
N PHE A 12 -7.35 14.72 5.91
CA PHE A 12 -7.95 14.94 4.59
C PHE A 12 -6.94 14.71 3.47
N VAL A 13 -7.42 14.17 2.35
CA VAL A 13 -6.60 13.96 1.14
C VAL A 13 -6.68 15.22 0.28
N SER A 14 -5.56 15.92 0.11
CA SER A 14 -5.49 17.11 -0.75
C SER A 14 -5.21 16.76 -2.21
N ASN A 15 -4.40 15.74 -2.45
CA ASN A 15 -4.06 15.26 -3.79
C ASN A 15 -3.85 13.74 -3.75
N GLN A 16 -4.30 13.04 -4.79
CA GLN A 16 -4.07 11.61 -4.96
C GLN A 16 -3.94 11.24 -6.42
N GLN A 17 -3.05 10.28 -6.69
CA GLN A 17 -2.76 9.77 -8.02
C GLN A 17 -2.65 8.25 -7.96
N ALA A 18 -3.22 7.58 -8.95
CA ALA A 18 -3.08 6.14 -9.12
C ALA A 18 -2.68 5.83 -10.55
N ARG A 19 -1.67 4.96 -10.70
CA ARG A 19 -1.20 4.45 -11.97
C ARG A 19 -1.34 2.93 -11.99
N VAL A 20 -1.97 2.45 -13.04
CA VAL A 20 -2.17 1.02 -13.29
C VAL A 20 -1.31 0.62 -14.48
N ARG A 21 -0.63 -0.53 -14.37
CA ARG A 21 0.16 -1.14 -15.44
C ARG A 21 -0.31 -2.58 -15.58
N MET A 22 -0.72 -2.95 -16.78
CA MET A 22 -1.11 -4.32 -17.09
C MET A 22 0.03 -5.03 -17.78
N PHE A 23 0.35 -6.22 -17.29
CA PHE A 23 1.38 -7.07 -17.87
C PHE A 23 0.77 -8.38 -18.37
N CYS A 24 1.37 -8.93 -19.41
CA CYS A 24 0.99 -10.22 -19.98
C CYS A 24 2.25 -11.10 -20.08
N LEU A 25 2.15 -12.32 -19.56
CA LEU A 25 3.05 -13.43 -19.83
C LEU A 25 2.18 -14.54 -20.42
N ALA A 26 2.48 -14.99 -21.64
CA ALA A 26 1.71 -16.03 -22.31
C ALA A 26 2.64 -17.13 -22.80
N PHE A 27 2.24 -18.38 -22.56
CA PHE A 27 2.85 -19.59 -23.14
C PHE A 27 1.77 -20.27 -23.96
N VAL A 28 1.69 -19.91 -25.25
CA VAL A 28 0.53 -20.23 -26.08
C VAL A 28 0.94 -20.72 -27.47
N SER A 29 0.43 -21.87 -27.86
CA SER A 29 0.67 -22.45 -29.19
C SER A 29 -0.16 -21.75 -30.27
N GLY A 30 0.42 -21.59 -31.46
CA GLY A 30 -0.33 -21.17 -32.65
C GLY A 30 -0.68 -19.67 -32.75
N SER A 31 0.04 -18.81 -32.01
CA SER A 31 -0.11 -17.35 -32.07
C SER A 31 -1.56 -16.85 -31.93
N PRO A 32 -2.27 -17.21 -30.85
CA PRO A 32 -3.66 -16.83 -30.69
C PRO A 32 -3.84 -15.31 -30.49
N VAL A 33 -5.06 -14.85 -30.76
CA VAL A 33 -5.49 -13.49 -30.42
C VAL A 33 -6.11 -13.50 -29.04
N LEU A 34 -5.57 -12.67 -28.14
CA LEU A 34 -6.09 -12.43 -26.80
C LEU A 34 -7.03 -11.22 -26.84
N GLU A 35 -8.21 -11.37 -26.22
CA GLU A 35 -9.16 -10.29 -25.99
C GLU A 35 -9.35 -10.08 -24.48
N ILE A 36 -9.08 -8.88 -23.99
CA ILE A 36 -9.20 -8.52 -22.58
C ILE A 36 -10.29 -7.45 -22.43
N GLY A 37 -11.35 -7.81 -21.71
CA GLY A 37 -12.39 -6.88 -21.30
C GLY A 37 -12.03 -6.19 -20.00
N LEU A 38 -12.07 -4.86 -19.99
CA LEU A 38 -11.90 -4.05 -18.78
C LEU A 38 -13.23 -3.41 -18.38
N ASN A 39 -13.38 -3.10 -17.10
CA ASN A 39 -14.50 -2.34 -16.54
C ASN A 39 -14.40 -0.84 -16.90
N ASP A 40 -14.23 -0.54 -18.19
CA ASP A 40 -14.26 0.81 -18.74
C ASP A 40 -15.65 1.42 -18.57
N ARG A 41 -15.74 2.60 -17.96
CA ARG A 41 -17.01 3.32 -17.77
C ARG A 41 -17.82 3.50 -19.06
N ARG A 42 -17.18 3.55 -20.24
CA ARG A 42 -17.86 3.63 -21.55
C ARG A 42 -18.67 2.37 -21.89
N ARG A 43 -18.36 1.23 -21.26
CA ARG A 43 -19.06 -0.04 -21.42
C ARG A 43 -20.20 -0.26 -20.41
N GLN A 44 -20.43 0.68 -19.49
CA GLN A 44 -21.48 0.56 -18.48
C GLN A 44 -22.86 0.38 -19.13
N GLY A 45 -23.55 -0.72 -18.80
CA GLY A 45 -24.85 -1.09 -19.39
C GLY A 45 -24.76 -1.69 -20.80
N LYS A 46 -23.55 -1.87 -21.34
CA LYS A 46 -23.26 -2.53 -22.61
C LYS A 46 -22.36 -3.76 -22.41
N GLU A 47 -22.46 -4.40 -21.25
CA GLU A 47 -21.69 -5.61 -20.97
C GLU A 47 -22.18 -6.77 -21.85
N ILE A 48 -21.46 -7.03 -22.93
CA ILE A 48 -21.74 -8.14 -23.85
C ILE A 48 -20.90 -9.34 -23.41
N VAL A 49 -21.55 -10.48 -23.19
CA VAL A 49 -20.88 -11.77 -23.07
C VAL A 49 -21.17 -12.56 -24.33
N ARG A 50 -20.11 -13.07 -24.99
CA ARG A 50 -20.25 -13.84 -26.24
C ARG A 50 -21.05 -15.14 -26.04
N ARG A 51 -20.95 -15.72 -24.84
CA ARG A 51 -21.64 -16.94 -24.44
C ARG A 51 -23.04 -16.62 -23.91
N LYS A 52 -24.07 -17.18 -24.55
CA LYS A 52 -25.49 -16.97 -24.19
C LYS A 52 -25.85 -17.52 -22.81
N ASP A 53 -25.07 -18.45 -22.28
CA ASP A 53 -25.25 -19.08 -20.98
C ASP A 53 -24.57 -18.34 -19.82
N ILE A 54 -23.83 -17.26 -20.11
CA ILE A 54 -23.13 -16.48 -19.10
C ILE A 54 -23.79 -15.11 -18.99
N LEU A 55 -24.37 -14.82 -17.84
CA LEU A 55 -24.86 -13.48 -17.53
C LEU A 55 -23.67 -12.52 -17.35
N PRO A 56 -23.74 -11.31 -17.91
CA PRO A 56 -22.72 -10.30 -17.68
C PRO A 56 -22.57 -10.03 -16.18
N MET A 57 -21.33 -10.06 -15.70
CA MET A 57 -21.07 -9.73 -14.31
C MET A 57 -21.35 -8.25 -14.05
N TYR A 58 -22.40 -7.98 -13.27
CA TYR A 58 -22.68 -6.63 -12.80
C TYR A 58 -21.48 -6.10 -11.97
N THR A 59 -20.85 -5.03 -12.46
CA THR A 59 -19.82 -4.29 -11.73
C THR A 59 -20.35 -2.92 -11.35
N GLU A 60 -20.24 -2.61 -10.06
CA GLU A 60 -20.53 -1.26 -9.56
C GLU A 60 -19.31 -0.35 -9.70
N ARG A 61 -18.13 -0.93 -9.92
CA ARG A 61 -16.86 -0.23 -9.95
C ARG A 61 -16.42 -0.08 -11.40
N TRP A 62 -16.65 1.11 -11.93
CA TRP A 62 -16.25 1.50 -13.28
C TRP A 62 -15.00 2.38 -13.25
N ILE A 63 -14.13 2.17 -14.23
CA ILE A 63 -12.87 2.90 -14.35
C ILE A 63 -12.99 3.93 -15.47
N ARG A 64 -12.60 5.17 -15.17
CA ARG A 64 -12.29 6.17 -16.18
C ARG A 64 -10.79 6.16 -16.40
N PHE A 65 -10.37 5.75 -17.58
CA PHE A 65 -8.97 5.79 -17.98
C PHE A 65 -8.52 7.22 -18.27
N GLU A 66 -7.32 7.56 -17.84
CA GLU A 66 -6.63 8.82 -18.16
C GLU A 66 -5.21 8.48 -18.62
N ASN A 67 -4.68 9.21 -19.62
CA ASN A 67 -3.35 8.97 -20.18
C ASN A 67 -3.08 7.48 -20.46
N LEU A 68 -4.00 6.86 -21.20
CA LEU A 68 -3.91 5.45 -21.57
C LEU A 68 -2.89 5.29 -22.70
N ASP A 69 -1.84 4.53 -22.42
CA ASP A 69 -0.82 4.15 -23.39
C ASP A 69 -0.82 2.64 -23.58
N PHE A 70 -0.66 2.22 -24.83
CA PHE A 70 -0.65 0.83 -25.24
C PHE A 70 0.71 0.39 -25.78
N HIS A 71 1.04 -0.87 -25.56
CA HIS A 71 2.11 -1.54 -26.27
C HIS A 71 1.81 -1.61 -27.77
N CYS A 72 2.85 -1.67 -28.60
CA CYS A 72 2.71 -1.72 -30.05
C CYS A 72 1.96 -2.96 -30.57
N THR A 73 1.88 -4.02 -29.77
CA THR A 73 1.15 -5.26 -30.12
C THR A 73 -0.36 -5.16 -29.93
N VAL A 74 -0.85 -4.09 -29.29
CA VAL A 74 -2.28 -3.89 -29.05
C VAL A 74 -2.92 -3.21 -30.24
N ASP A 75 -4.02 -3.78 -30.73
CA ASP A 75 -4.88 -3.16 -31.73
C ASP A 75 -5.68 -2.01 -31.11
N LYS A 76 -5.19 -0.79 -31.34
CA LYS A 76 -5.82 0.45 -30.85
C LYS A 76 -7.20 0.69 -31.48
N LYS A 77 -7.41 0.29 -32.75
CA LYS A 77 -8.67 0.51 -33.45
C LYS A 77 -9.78 -0.33 -32.81
N SER A 78 -9.49 -1.62 -32.54
CA SER A 78 -10.40 -2.49 -31.80
C SER A 78 -10.76 -1.92 -30.42
N PHE A 79 -9.81 -1.29 -29.72
CA PHE A 79 -10.09 -0.66 -28.43
C PHE A 79 -10.97 0.60 -28.54
N GLU A 80 -10.77 1.42 -29.57
CA GLU A 80 -11.58 2.61 -29.81
C GLU A 80 -13.04 2.26 -30.12
N GLU A 81 -13.27 1.21 -30.92
CA GLU A 81 -14.60 0.77 -31.35
C GLU A 81 -15.32 -0.08 -30.28
N GLU A 82 -14.65 -1.10 -29.75
CA GLU A 82 -15.27 -2.12 -28.89
C GLU A 82 -14.91 -1.98 -27.39
N GLN A 83 -13.93 -1.15 -27.05
CA GLN A 83 -13.37 -1.03 -25.68
C GLN A 83 -12.90 -2.39 -25.13
N VAL A 84 -12.32 -3.19 -26.02
CA VAL A 84 -11.66 -4.47 -25.73
C VAL A 84 -10.20 -4.34 -26.13
N VAL A 85 -9.29 -4.75 -25.24
CA VAL A 85 -7.86 -4.79 -25.56
C VAL A 85 -7.60 -6.08 -26.33
N ARG A 86 -7.29 -5.95 -27.62
CA ARG A 86 -7.01 -7.08 -28.52
C ARG A 86 -5.51 -7.10 -28.87
N LEU A 87 -4.83 -8.22 -28.68
CA LEU A 87 -3.41 -8.38 -29.02
C LEU A 87 -3.05 -9.84 -29.31
N SER A 88 -1.95 -10.07 -30.02
CA SER A 88 -1.27 -11.38 -30.06
C SER A 88 0.00 -11.30 -29.20
N PRO A 89 0.02 -11.93 -28.00
CA PRO A 89 1.17 -11.84 -27.13
C PRO A 89 2.35 -12.63 -27.71
N PRO A 90 3.59 -12.11 -27.65
CA PRO A 90 4.77 -12.90 -27.98
C PRO A 90 4.92 -14.08 -27.01
N ASP A 91 5.29 -15.25 -27.53
CA ASP A 91 5.42 -16.46 -26.72
C ASP A 91 6.57 -16.33 -25.72
N GLY A 92 6.33 -16.79 -24.49
CA GLY A 92 7.32 -16.79 -23.39
C GLY A 92 7.84 -15.43 -22.96
N THR A 93 7.24 -14.32 -23.41
CA THR A 93 7.74 -12.97 -23.15
C THR A 93 6.86 -12.22 -22.16
N PHE A 94 7.48 -11.63 -21.13
CA PHE A 94 6.78 -10.75 -20.20
C PHE A 94 6.75 -9.32 -20.74
N ILE A 95 5.57 -8.87 -21.17
CA ILE A 95 5.38 -7.53 -21.74
C ILE A 95 4.39 -6.71 -20.93
N GLU A 96 4.59 -5.40 -20.87
CA GLU A 96 3.56 -4.46 -20.43
C GLU A 96 2.64 -4.17 -21.61
N ILE A 97 1.35 -4.54 -21.50
CA ILE A 97 0.39 -4.37 -22.60
C ILE A 97 -0.25 -2.98 -22.61
N CYS A 98 -0.46 -2.38 -21.43
CA CYS A 98 -0.94 -1.01 -21.31
C CYS A 98 -0.61 -0.41 -19.94
N ARG A 99 -0.60 0.92 -19.90
CA ARG A 99 -0.53 1.71 -18.67
C ARG A 99 -1.56 2.83 -18.75
N PHE A 100 -2.15 3.17 -17.61
CA PHE A 100 -3.07 4.29 -17.52
C PHE A 100 -3.09 4.85 -16.10
N ARG A 101 -3.60 6.08 -15.99
CA ARG A 101 -3.96 6.69 -14.73
C ARG A 101 -5.44 6.52 -14.46
N VAL A 102 -5.78 6.47 -13.18
CA VAL A 102 -7.17 6.46 -12.71
C VAL A 102 -7.33 7.51 -11.62
N ARG A 103 -8.51 8.13 -11.55
CA ARG A 103 -8.90 8.95 -10.41
C ARG A 103 -9.50 8.04 -9.34
N PRO A 104 -8.85 7.86 -8.18
CA PRO A 104 -9.46 7.12 -7.09
C PRO A 104 -10.75 7.82 -6.63
N PRO A 105 -11.79 7.08 -6.22
CA PRO A 105 -12.99 7.69 -5.64
C PRO A 105 -12.64 8.55 -4.42
N LYS A 106 -13.32 9.70 -4.26
CA LYS A 106 -13.04 10.64 -3.15
C LYS A 106 -13.25 10.03 -1.75
N ASN A 107 -14.25 9.17 -1.60
CA ASN A 107 -14.63 8.57 -0.31
C ASN A 107 -14.10 7.13 -0.14
N ARG A 108 -12.96 6.81 -0.75
CA ARG A 108 -12.35 5.49 -0.54
C ARG A 108 -11.66 5.47 0.81
N GLU A 109 -11.87 4.40 1.57
CA GLU A 109 -11.10 4.13 2.79
C GLU A 109 -9.60 4.11 2.45
N LYS A 110 -8.81 4.81 3.28
CA LYS A 110 -7.37 4.92 3.07
C LYS A 110 -6.71 3.58 3.43
N PRO A 111 -5.75 3.09 2.64
CA PRO A 111 -5.07 1.83 2.95
C PRO A 111 -4.27 1.90 4.27
N LEU A 112 -3.76 3.09 4.59
CA LEU A 112 -2.99 3.38 5.78
C LEU A 112 -3.37 4.76 6.32
N ILE A 113 -3.61 4.84 7.62
CA ILE A 113 -3.81 6.09 8.35
C ILE A 113 -2.64 6.23 9.32
N VAL A 114 -1.84 7.28 9.15
CA VAL A 114 -0.71 7.59 10.04
C VAL A 114 -1.04 8.87 10.78
N LYS A 115 -1.02 8.81 12.11
CA LYS A 115 -1.08 9.98 12.99
C LYS A 115 0.29 10.16 13.61
N SER A 116 0.82 11.37 13.52
CA SER A 116 2.06 11.72 14.18
C SER A 116 1.83 12.93 15.08
N LEU A 117 2.42 12.87 16.27
CA LEU A 117 2.34 13.90 17.28
C LEU A 117 3.73 14.14 17.85
N MET A 118 4.19 15.39 17.73
CA MET A 118 5.42 15.87 18.35
C MET A 118 5.05 16.86 19.46
N LYS A 119 5.50 16.58 20.68
CA LYS A 119 5.34 17.46 21.84
C LYS A 119 6.72 17.88 22.34
N ILE A 120 6.87 19.17 22.59
CA ILE A 120 8.08 19.76 23.17
C ILE A 120 7.68 20.46 24.47
N ALA A 121 8.24 20.00 25.59
CA ALA A 121 8.02 20.55 26.92
C ALA A 121 9.38 20.81 27.58
N GLY A 122 9.88 22.04 27.46
CA GLY A 122 11.23 22.39 27.88
C GLY A 122 12.28 21.58 27.12
N SER A 123 13.10 20.82 27.84
CA SER A 123 14.11 19.91 27.29
C SER A 123 13.56 18.54 26.90
N LYS A 124 12.29 18.23 27.20
CA LYS A 124 11.67 16.94 26.89
C LYS A 124 10.95 16.99 25.56
N ILE A 125 11.32 16.07 24.67
CA ILE A 125 10.69 15.88 23.36
C ILE A 125 10.02 14.50 23.36
N GLU A 126 8.76 14.44 22.96
CA GLU A 126 8.02 13.20 22.74
C GLU A 126 7.54 13.17 21.28
N ILE A 127 7.92 12.14 20.54
CA ILE A 127 7.40 11.84 19.21
C ILE A 127 6.58 10.55 19.33
N ARG A 128 5.31 10.63 18.97
CA ARG A 128 4.41 9.48 18.90
C ARG A 128 3.91 9.31 17.48
N ILE A 129 3.97 8.08 16.97
CA ILE A 129 3.46 7.72 15.65
C ILE A 129 2.52 6.54 15.83
N ASP A 130 1.25 6.75 15.48
CA ASP A 130 0.22 5.72 15.49
C ASP A 130 -0.16 5.42 14.03
N ALA A 131 0.01 4.16 13.62
CA ALA A 131 -0.31 3.70 12.28
C ALA A 131 -1.44 2.67 12.34
N MET A 132 -2.53 2.96 11.61
CA MET A 132 -3.68 2.09 11.48
C MET A 132 -3.80 1.63 10.04
N VAL A 133 -3.83 0.32 9.85
CA VAL A 133 -3.95 -0.31 8.54
C VAL A 133 -5.40 -0.69 8.30
N ALA A 134 -5.96 -0.28 7.16
CA ALA A 134 -7.25 -0.77 6.71
C ALA A 134 -7.02 -2.02 5.85
N ALA A 135 -7.34 -3.20 6.40
CA ALA A 135 -7.26 -4.44 5.61
C ALA A 135 -8.30 -4.39 4.48
N HIS A 136 -7.87 -4.57 3.23
CA HIS A 136 -8.82 -4.60 2.13
C HIS A 136 -9.60 -5.91 2.18
N GLN A 137 -10.92 -5.82 2.38
CA GLN A 137 -11.82 -6.95 2.31
C GLN A 137 -12.33 -7.13 0.88
N GLN A 138 -11.91 -8.21 0.25
CA GLN A 138 -12.45 -8.63 -1.04
C GLN A 138 -13.47 -9.76 -0.81
N ARG A 139 -14.72 -9.53 -1.18
CA ARG A 139 -15.72 -10.61 -1.25
C ARG A 139 -15.41 -11.48 -2.47
N ALA A 140 -15.16 -12.77 -2.27
CA ALA A 140 -15.19 -13.73 -3.37
C ALA A 140 -16.64 -13.82 -3.86
N LYS A 141 -16.92 -13.43 -5.11
CA LYS A 141 -18.26 -13.60 -5.69
C LYS A 141 -18.46 -15.09 -6.02
N GLY A 142 -19.48 -15.72 -5.45
CA GLY A 142 -19.91 -17.09 -5.80
C GLY A 142 -19.78 -18.15 -4.71
N THR A 143 -19.21 -17.82 -3.54
CA THR A 143 -19.19 -18.70 -2.36
C THR A 143 -19.71 -17.94 -1.15
N ASN A 144 -20.58 -18.56 -0.35
CA ASN A 144 -21.27 -17.87 0.75
C ASN A 144 -20.37 -17.46 1.92
N GLU A 145 -19.06 -17.78 1.95
CA GLU A 145 -18.34 -17.81 3.24
C GLU A 145 -16.89 -17.32 3.29
N SER A 146 -16.27 -16.80 2.22
CA SER A 146 -14.88 -16.28 2.35
C SER A 146 -14.72 -14.83 1.90
N ILE A 147 -14.71 -13.92 2.89
CA ILE A 147 -14.11 -12.60 2.75
C ILE A 147 -12.60 -12.81 2.76
N ARG A 148 -11.94 -12.57 1.63
CA ARG A 148 -10.48 -12.55 1.57
C ARG A 148 -10.01 -11.20 2.09
N THR A 149 -9.33 -11.20 3.23
CA THR A 149 -8.56 -10.06 3.71
C THR A 149 -7.22 -10.02 2.99
N ILE A 150 -6.94 -8.91 2.31
CA ILE A 150 -5.62 -8.66 1.71
C ILE A 150 -4.83 -7.86 2.76
N PRO A 151 -3.75 -8.43 3.33
CA PRO A 151 -2.93 -7.72 4.31
C PRO A 151 -2.18 -6.57 3.65
N CYS A 152 -1.89 -5.53 4.42
CA CYS A 152 -0.90 -4.51 4.05
C CYS A 152 0.41 -4.91 4.71
N GLU A 153 1.36 -5.37 3.89
CA GLU A 153 2.67 -5.86 4.31
C GLU A 153 3.74 -4.82 3.96
N ASP A 154 4.95 -5.02 4.51
CA ASP A 154 6.14 -4.20 4.21
C ASP A 154 5.93 -2.68 4.43
N ILE A 155 5.23 -2.33 5.51
CA ILE A 155 4.96 -0.93 5.86
C ILE A 155 6.24 -0.28 6.38
N VAL A 156 6.69 0.76 5.68
CA VAL A 156 7.81 1.60 6.10
C VAL A 156 7.32 3.02 6.37
N ILE A 157 7.50 3.48 7.61
CA ILE A 157 7.17 4.85 8.01
C ILE A 157 8.47 5.61 8.24
N ARG A 158 8.60 6.75 7.56
CA ARG A 158 9.74 7.65 7.71
C ARG A 158 9.27 8.93 8.37
N PHE A 159 9.91 9.28 9.48
CA PHE A 159 9.62 10.50 10.22
C PHE A 159 10.85 11.40 10.21
N PRO A 160 10.75 12.62 9.63
CA PRO A 160 11.88 13.54 9.63
C PRO A 160 12.13 14.07 11.04
N ILE A 161 13.40 14.10 11.46
CA ILE A 161 13.84 14.73 12.70
C ILE A 161 14.75 15.93 12.40
N PRO A 162 14.69 17.01 13.21
CA PRO A 162 15.64 18.12 13.11
C PRO A 162 17.10 17.66 13.21
N GLU A 163 17.97 18.27 12.41
CA GLU A 163 19.40 17.94 12.38
C GLU A 163 20.08 18.12 13.75
N ALA A 164 19.66 19.15 14.51
CA ALA A 164 20.16 19.41 15.86
C ALA A 164 19.94 18.24 16.84
N TRP A 165 19.02 17.31 16.55
CA TRP A 165 18.71 16.16 17.42
C TRP A 165 19.46 14.89 17.04
N ILE A 166 20.21 14.88 15.93
CA ILE A 166 20.89 13.67 15.42
C ILE A 166 21.78 13.01 16.48
N TYR A 167 22.50 13.80 17.27
CA TYR A 167 23.39 13.28 18.31
C TYR A 167 22.66 12.49 19.40
N ILE A 168 21.38 12.76 19.63
CA ILE A 168 20.53 12.04 20.60
C ILE A 168 20.27 10.60 20.13
N PHE A 169 20.29 10.37 18.81
CA PHE A 169 20.00 9.08 18.19
C PHE A 169 21.26 8.28 17.82
N ARG A 170 22.44 8.74 18.25
CA ARG A 170 23.72 8.06 18.07
C ARG A 170 24.12 7.34 19.35
N GLU A 171 24.69 6.16 19.20
CA GLU A 171 25.19 5.34 20.31
C GLU A 171 26.69 5.07 20.09
N GLU A 172 27.53 5.34 21.09
CA GLU A 172 28.94 4.98 21.03
C GLU A 172 29.10 3.46 21.11
N ARG A 173 29.92 2.92 20.21
CA ARG A 173 30.26 1.50 20.16
C ARG A 173 31.77 1.35 20.24
N HIS A 174 32.23 0.15 20.61
CA HIS A 174 33.65 -0.13 20.74
C HIS A 174 34.44 0.21 19.46
N TRP A 175 33.80 0.05 18.28
CA TRP A 175 34.37 0.37 16.96
C TRP A 175 33.59 1.44 16.19
N GLY A 176 33.34 2.58 16.83
CA GLY A 176 32.77 3.77 16.18
C GLY A 176 31.39 4.14 16.69
N VAL A 177 30.55 4.68 15.81
CA VAL A 177 29.24 5.21 16.19
C VAL A 177 28.14 4.38 15.54
N GLY A 178 27.24 3.85 16.37
CA GLY A 178 26.02 3.17 15.95
C GLY A 178 24.79 4.06 16.02
N SER A 179 23.65 3.50 15.63
CA SER A 179 22.34 4.13 15.73
C SER A 179 21.54 3.53 16.89
N VAL A 180 20.71 4.35 17.52
CA VAL A 180 19.74 3.87 18.50
C VAL A 180 18.67 3.01 17.82
N HIS A 181 18.46 1.82 18.38
CA HIS A 181 17.45 0.87 17.92
C HIS A 181 16.28 0.81 18.93
N SER A 182 15.08 0.54 18.42
CA SER A 182 13.88 0.39 19.24
C SER A 182 13.96 -0.83 20.14
N LYS A 183 13.44 -0.72 21.36
CA LYS A 183 13.05 -1.91 22.13
C LYS A 183 11.56 -2.21 21.89
N THR A 184 11.23 -3.46 21.56
CA THR A 184 9.84 -3.88 21.34
C THR A 184 9.12 -3.98 22.68
N ARG A 185 8.09 -3.15 22.89
CA ARG A 185 7.16 -3.33 24.01
C ARG A 185 6.10 -4.34 23.59
N ARG A 186 6.10 -5.53 24.18
CA ARG A 186 4.98 -6.48 24.07
C ARG A 186 3.91 -6.08 25.09
N PRO A 187 2.77 -5.48 24.72
CA PRO A 187 1.69 -5.30 25.67
C PRO A 187 1.13 -6.70 25.99
N GLY A 188 1.27 -7.16 27.22
CA GLY A 188 0.53 -8.33 27.72
C GLY A 188 1.29 -9.64 28.01
N LYS A 189 2.63 -9.72 27.90
CA LYS A 189 3.38 -10.85 28.50
C LYS A 189 3.95 -10.46 29.86
N VAL A 190 3.06 -10.32 30.85
CA VAL A 190 3.47 -10.53 32.25
C VAL A 190 3.76 -12.03 32.35
N LYS A 191 5.03 -12.42 32.24
CA LYS A 191 5.41 -13.84 32.21
C LYS A 191 5.19 -14.53 33.54
N ASN A 192 5.12 -13.80 34.66
CA ASN A 192 5.04 -14.40 35.98
C ASN A 192 3.95 -13.73 36.83
N LEU A 193 3.02 -14.53 37.35
CA LEU A 193 2.03 -14.12 38.35
C LEU A 193 2.70 -13.52 39.61
N LYS A 194 3.96 -13.86 39.88
CA LYS A 194 4.79 -13.29 40.97
C LYS A 194 5.04 -11.79 40.82
N ASP A 195 5.18 -11.28 39.59
CA ASP A 195 5.46 -9.85 39.35
C ASP A 195 4.22 -8.97 39.60
N LYS A 196 3.01 -9.55 39.52
CA LYS A 196 1.75 -8.91 39.89
C LYS A 196 1.53 -8.82 41.41
N ILE A 197 2.09 -9.75 42.17
CA ILE A 197 1.88 -9.84 43.63
C ILE A 197 2.90 -9.00 44.40
N LEU A 198 4.11 -8.79 43.85
CA LEU A 198 5.20 -8.14 44.56
C LEU A 198 5.25 -6.60 44.44
N GLY A 199 4.32 -5.96 43.71
CA GLY A 199 4.32 -4.50 43.52
C GLY A 199 5.60 -3.95 42.88
N ALA A 200 6.50 -4.83 42.42
CA ALA A 200 7.76 -4.48 41.79
C ALA A 200 7.47 -4.10 40.35
N VAL A 201 6.98 -2.87 40.18
CA VAL A 201 7.17 -2.15 38.93
C VAL A 201 8.68 -2.04 38.77
N GLN A 202 9.30 -3.00 38.07
CA GLN A 202 10.60 -2.76 37.47
C GLN A 202 10.41 -1.46 36.69
N GLN A 203 11.05 -0.38 37.15
CA GLN A 203 11.15 0.84 36.38
C GLN A 203 11.80 0.42 35.07
N THR A 204 10.98 0.25 34.04
CA THR A 204 11.48 0.01 32.70
C THR A 204 12.35 1.21 32.37
N GLU A 205 13.66 0.98 32.24
CA GLU A 205 14.59 2.01 31.78
C GLU A 205 13.96 2.74 30.61
N SER A 206 13.90 4.07 30.68
CA SER A 206 13.31 4.88 29.64
C SER A 206 14.11 4.67 28.35
N THR A 207 13.57 3.90 27.43
CA THR A 207 14.21 3.67 26.14
C THR A 207 13.87 4.80 25.20
N LEU A 208 14.89 5.30 24.50
CA LEU A 208 14.74 6.45 23.61
C LEU A 208 13.77 6.18 22.44
N ILE A 209 13.73 4.94 21.94
CA ILE A 209 12.81 4.51 20.89
C ILE A 209 12.08 3.24 21.35
N GLU A 210 10.75 3.28 21.25
CA GLU A 210 9.86 2.18 21.59
C GLU A 210 8.94 1.87 20.42
N VAL A 211 8.69 0.59 20.18
CA VAL A 211 7.79 0.13 19.13
C VAL A 211 6.87 -0.97 19.65
N ALA A 212 5.60 -0.94 19.27
CA ALA A 212 4.63 -1.98 19.61
C ALA A 212 4.70 -3.18 18.65
N ILE A 213 4.87 -2.92 17.34
CA ILE A 213 4.94 -3.92 16.27
C ILE A 213 6.06 -3.53 15.30
N GLY A 214 6.92 -4.50 14.95
CA GLY A 214 8.05 -4.28 14.02
C GLY A 214 9.31 -3.75 14.73
N GLU A 215 10.11 -2.99 13.99
CA GLU A 215 11.35 -2.37 14.44
C GLU A 215 11.39 -0.90 14.03
N ALA A 216 12.09 -0.08 14.81
CA ALA A 216 12.41 1.29 14.46
C ALA A 216 13.88 1.57 14.80
N LYS A 217 14.53 2.36 13.97
CA LYS A 217 15.91 2.81 14.17
C LYS A 217 16.07 4.18 13.56
N TYR A 218 17.03 4.94 14.09
CA TYR A 218 17.49 6.10 13.35
C TYR A 218 18.36 5.64 12.18
N GLU A 219 18.17 6.24 11.01
CA GLU A 219 19.04 6.00 9.85
C GLU A 219 19.56 7.34 9.35
N HIS A 220 20.88 7.45 9.24
CA HIS A 220 21.57 8.63 8.67
C HIS A 220 21.41 8.69 7.13
N VAL A 221 20.54 7.87 6.55
CA VAL A 221 20.54 7.52 5.12
C VAL A 221 19.91 8.62 4.24
N PHE A 222 19.19 9.57 4.81
CA PHE A 222 18.57 10.64 4.03
C PHE A 222 18.86 11.99 4.66
N ARG A 223 19.83 12.74 4.10
CA ARG A 223 19.92 14.21 4.23
C ARG A 223 18.60 14.81 3.71
N ALA A 224 17.52 14.68 4.46
CA ALA A 224 16.19 15.00 4.01
C ALA A 224 16.04 16.52 4.02
N LEU A 225 16.18 17.09 2.82
CA LEU A 225 15.50 18.33 2.45
C LEU A 225 13.99 18.14 2.57
#